data_AF-A0A1V5QAT8-F1
#
_entry.id   AF-A0A1V5QAT8-F1
#
_cell.length_a   1.000
_cell.length_b   1.000
_cell.length_c   1.000
_cell.angle_alpha   90.00
_cell.angle_beta   90.00
_cell.angle_gamma   90.00
#
_symmetry.space_group_name_H-M   'P 1'
#
loop_
_entity.id
_entity.type
_entity.pdbx_description
1 polymer ?
#
loop_
_entity_poly.entity_id
_entity_poly.type
_entity_poly.pdbx_seq_one_letter_code
_entity_poly.pdbx_strand_id
1 'polypeptide(L)'
;MNGCEGCIVYEIRHDLTEAEVCPGCGMKTLVWKQEEFGTPHMECLECSYGIGVDLNTPCELDPVFHNDATIFIDPQTVQSDKNTIMMLAKDFGMNAIQMHKGLMEGFSVVMAPDKLDKAILDLKSIGVEYRVDSFEDLREKYPFYKECGYPYSYMRMCIQNDKRD
;
A
#
# COMPACT_ATOMS: atom_id res chain seq x y z
N MET A 1 -1.72 23.81 -7.94
CA MET A 1 -2.68 22.73 -8.23
C MET A 1 -2.04 21.75 -9.17
N ASN A 2 -1.65 20.59 -8.64
CA ASN A 2 -1.34 19.42 -9.46
C ASN A 2 -2.65 18.87 -10.07
N GLY A 3 -2.56 17.91 -11.01
CA GLY A 3 -3.75 17.36 -11.67
C GLY A 3 -4.78 16.78 -10.70
N CYS A 4 -4.33 16.14 -9.62
CA CYS A 4 -5.15 15.52 -8.57
C CYS A 4 -6.02 16.53 -7.82
N GLU A 5 -5.36 17.57 -7.30
CA GLU A 5 -5.98 18.63 -6.52
C GLU A 5 -7.02 19.34 -7.39
N GLY A 6 -6.75 19.49 -8.69
CA GLY A 6 -7.70 20.03 -9.66
C GLY A 6 -8.98 19.20 -9.78
N CYS A 7 -8.88 17.87 -9.84
CA CYS A 7 -10.05 16.97 -9.93
C CYS A 7 -10.89 16.98 -8.66
N ILE A 8 -10.27 16.86 -7.48
CA ILE A 8 -10.99 16.88 -6.19
C ILE A 8 -11.69 18.23 -6.02
N VAL A 9 -10.99 19.33 -6.30
CA VAL A 9 -11.57 20.68 -6.22
C VAL A 9 -12.68 20.86 -7.25
N TYR A 10 -12.57 20.26 -8.43
CA TYR A 10 -13.64 20.27 -9.42
C TYR A 10 -14.88 19.55 -8.90
N GLU A 11 -14.74 18.34 -8.34
CA GLU A 11 -15.87 17.57 -7.80
C GLU A 11 -16.54 18.27 -6.62
N ILE A 12 -15.76 18.84 -5.69
CA ILE A 12 -16.28 19.65 -4.57
C ILE A 12 -17.09 20.83 -5.10
N ARG A 13 -16.56 21.57 -6.08
CA ARG A 13 -17.22 22.77 -6.62
C ARG A 13 -18.48 22.48 -7.44
N HIS A 14 -18.61 21.27 -7.97
CA HIS A 14 -19.75 20.85 -8.79
C HIS A 14 -20.70 19.92 -8.04
N ASP A 15 -20.52 19.73 -6.72
CA ASP A 15 -21.37 18.89 -5.87
C ASP A 15 -21.46 17.43 -6.38
N LEU A 16 -20.33 16.91 -6.87
CA LEU A 16 -20.23 15.57 -7.45
C LEU A 16 -19.68 14.53 -6.46
N THR A 17 -19.30 14.96 -5.25
CA THR A 17 -18.69 14.08 -4.26
C THR A 17 -19.76 13.32 -3.48
N GLU A 18 -19.65 11.99 -3.42
CA GLU A 18 -20.46 11.18 -2.52
C GLU A 18 -19.86 11.14 -1.10
N ALA A 19 -20.71 10.98 -0.09
CA ALA A 19 -20.26 10.68 1.26
C ALA A 19 -19.66 9.25 1.31
N GLU A 20 -18.58 9.07 2.04
CA GLU A 20 -17.93 7.78 2.28
C GLU A 20 -18.13 7.28 3.71
N VAL A 21 -17.82 6.01 3.95
CA VAL A 21 -17.86 5.42 5.29
C VAL A 21 -16.71 5.98 6.12
N CYS A 22 -17.04 6.70 7.18
CA CYS A 22 -16.09 7.24 8.13
C CYS A 22 -15.45 6.10 8.96
N PRO A 23 -14.13 5.96 9.01
CA PRO A 23 -13.45 4.97 9.84
C PRO A 23 -13.65 5.18 11.35
N GLY A 24 -13.79 6.44 11.78
CA GLY A 24 -13.99 6.77 13.19
C GLY A 24 -15.32 6.28 13.76
N CYS A 25 -16.44 6.48 13.04
CA CYS A 25 -17.78 6.16 13.52
C CYS A 25 -18.50 5.05 12.74
N GLY A 26 -17.95 4.59 11.61
CA GLY A 26 -18.53 3.55 10.75
C GLY A 26 -19.72 3.99 9.88
N MET A 27 -20.11 5.27 9.94
CA MET A 27 -21.27 5.80 9.19
C MET A 27 -20.86 6.40 7.83
N LYS A 28 -21.74 6.35 6.82
CA LYS A 28 -21.52 6.95 5.49
C LYS A 28 -21.68 8.48 5.53
N THR A 29 -20.80 9.16 6.25
CA THR A 29 -20.87 10.60 6.58
C THR A 29 -19.55 11.34 6.39
N LEU A 30 -18.54 10.70 5.79
CA LEU A 30 -17.25 11.30 5.48
C LEU A 30 -17.36 12.04 4.14
N VAL A 31 -17.24 13.36 4.13
CA VAL A 31 -17.46 14.18 2.93
C VAL A 31 -16.26 15.05 2.61
N TRP A 32 -16.07 15.36 1.32
CA TRP A 32 -15.05 16.29 0.88
C TRP A 32 -15.39 17.74 1.22
N LYS A 33 -14.37 18.49 1.65
CA LYS A 33 -14.40 19.92 1.91
C LYS A 33 -13.11 20.57 1.42
N GLN A 34 -13.16 21.88 1.26
CA GLN A 34 -12.01 22.71 0.89
C GLN A 34 -11.87 23.81 1.96
N GLU A 35 -10.70 23.91 2.60
CA GLU A 35 -10.42 25.01 3.53
C GLU A 35 -10.27 26.35 2.79
N GLU A 36 -10.27 27.48 3.53
CA GLU A 36 -10.11 28.83 2.97
C GLU A 36 -8.84 28.99 2.11
N PHE A 37 -7.76 28.25 2.45
CA PHE A 37 -6.51 28.26 1.69
C PHE A 37 -6.50 27.38 0.45
N GLY A 38 -7.63 26.71 0.16
CA GLY A 38 -7.82 25.88 -1.03
C GLY A 38 -7.41 24.42 -0.86
N THR A 39 -6.92 24.01 0.30
CA THR A 39 -6.50 22.62 0.55
C THR A 39 -7.73 21.70 0.70
N PRO A 40 -7.89 20.69 -0.16
CA PRO A 40 -8.97 19.72 -0.03
C PRO A 40 -8.69 18.72 1.09
N HIS A 41 -9.74 18.34 1.82
CA HIS A 41 -9.70 17.32 2.88
C HIS A 41 -11.08 16.65 3.01
N MET A 42 -11.14 15.50 3.68
CA MET A 42 -12.40 14.89 4.06
C MET A 42 -12.68 15.11 5.54
N GLU A 43 -13.93 15.38 5.89
CA GLU A 43 -14.41 15.58 7.26
C GLU A 43 -15.63 14.69 7.51
N CYS A 44 -15.67 14.02 8.65
CA CYS A 44 -16.86 13.30 9.08
C CYS A 44 -17.85 14.27 9.71
N LEU A 45 -19.09 14.28 9.24
CA LEU A 45 -20.14 15.16 9.77
C LEU A 45 -20.63 14.75 11.17
N GLU A 46 -20.29 13.55 11.62
CA GLU A 46 -20.83 12.93 12.85
C GLU A 46 -19.78 12.78 13.96
N CYS A 47 -18.49 12.95 13.67
CA CYS A 47 -17.43 12.87 14.67
C CYS A 47 -16.22 13.71 14.25
N SER A 48 -15.27 13.93 15.15
CA SER A 48 -14.07 14.74 14.89
C SER A 48 -13.03 14.06 13.98
N TYR A 49 -13.44 13.14 13.13
CA TYR A 49 -12.56 12.41 12.23
C TYR A 49 -12.35 13.19 10.93
N GLY A 50 -11.11 13.33 10.51
CA GLY A 50 -10.74 14.00 9.27
C GLY A 50 -9.58 13.30 8.56
N ILE A 51 -9.52 13.44 7.24
CA ILE A 51 -8.50 12.85 6.39
C ILE A 51 -7.96 13.94 5.46
N GLY A 52 -6.65 14.04 5.34
CA GLY A 52 -6.00 15.00 4.45
C GLY A 52 -5.55 14.39 3.14
N VAL A 53 -5.36 15.27 2.15
CA VAL A 53 -4.65 14.90 0.91
C VAL A 53 -3.17 15.19 1.08
N ASP A 54 -2.32 14.17 0.91
CA ASP A 54 -0.88 14.39 0.81
C ASP A 54 -0.54 14.86 -0.61
N LEU A 55 -0.40 16.18 -0.76
CA LEU A 55 -0.11 16.85 -2.03
C LEU A 55 1.28 16.49 -2.61
N ASN A 56 2.15 15.84 -1.85
CA ASN A 56 3.45 15.37 -2.34
C ASN A 56 3.38 14.00 -3.03
N THR A 57 2.22 13.34 -3.00
CA THR A 57 2.11 12.00 -3.56
C THR A 57 1.61 12.06 -5.00
N PRO A 58 2.26 11.36 -5.96
CA PRO A 58 1.88 11.39 -7.38
C PRO A 58 0.43 10.95 -7.62
N CYS A 59 -0.23 11.60 -8.58
CA CYS A 59 -1.60 11.29 -9.04
C CYS A 59 -1.72 9.93 -9.73
N GLU A 60 -0.60 9.39 -10.18
CA GLU A 60 -0.51 8.09 -10.78
C GLU A 60 0.24 7.23 -9.76
N LEU A 61 -0.51 6.59 -8.87
CA LEU A 61 0.06 5.59 -7.97
C LEU A 61 0.30 4.25 -8.66
N ASP A 62 -0.11 4.06 -9.92
CA ASP A 62 0.10 2.80 -10.63
C ASP A 62 1.59 2.38 -10.59
N PRO A 63 2.58 3.23 -10.90
CA PRO A 63 4.00 2.88 -10.76
C PRO A 63 4.45 2.68 -9.30
N VAL A 64 3.72 3.22 -8.31
CA VAL A 64 4.10 3.21 -6.89
C VAL A 64 3.55 1.96 -6.18
N PHE A 65 2.38 1.44 -6.60
CA PHE A 65 1.86 0.14 -6.14
C PHE A 65 2.57 -1.06 -6.78
N HIS A 66 3.25 -0.86 -7.90
CA HIS A 66 4.17 -1.83 -8.50
C HIS A 66 5.59 -1.68 -7.92
N ASN A 67 5.71 -1.34 -6.64
CA ASN A 67 6.98 -1.47 -5.94
C ASN A 67 7.27 -2.96 -5.76
N ASP A 68 8.04 -3.52 -6.68
CA ASP A 68 8.53 -4.87 -6.53
C ASP A 68 9.32 -4.99 -5.21
N ALA A 69 9.02 -6.02 -4.44
CA ALA A 69 9.75 -6.34 -3.23
C ALA A 69 10.97 -7.19 -3.59
N THR A 70 12.11 -6.94 -2.94
CA THR A 70 13.26 -7.84 -3.06
C THR A 70 13.26 -8.83 -1.91
N ILE A 71 13.06 -10.11 -2.21
CA ILE A 71 13.23 -11.19 -1.24
C ILE A 71 14.65 -11.75 -1.35
N PHE A 72 15.27 -11.96 -0.21
CA PHE A 72 16.59 -12.55 -0.03
C PHE A 72 16.42 -13.90 0.66
N ILE A 73 17.07 -14.91 0.10
CA ILE A 73 17.12 -16.26 0.64
C ILE A 73 18.57 -16.55 0.99
N ASP A 74 18.80 -16.86 2.25
CA ASP A 74 20.13 -17.21 2.72
C ASP A 74 20.50 -18.64 2.27
N PRO A 75 21.81 -18.93 2.11
CA PRO A 75 22.27 -20.26 1.72
C PRO A 75 21.78 -21.33 2.71
N GLN A 76 21.13 -22.37 2.20
CA GLN A 76 20.64 -23.50 2.98
C GLN A 76 21.72 -24.57 3.12
N THR A 77 21.89 -25.10 4.32
CA THR A 77 22.85 -26.19 4.60
C THR A 77 22.26 -27.57 4.34
N VAL A 78 20.92 -27.67 4.34
CA VAL A 78 20.18 -28.92 4.14
C VAL A 78 19.54 -28.90 2.75
N GLN A 79 19.78 -29.97 2.00
CA GLN A 79 19.22 -30.11 0.65
C GLN A 79 17.71 -30.37 0.72
N SER A 80 16.92 -29.47 0.14
CA SER A 80 15.48 -29.65 -0.01
C SER A 80 15.15 -30.81 -0.95
N ASP A 81 14.03 -31.49 -0.71
CA ASP A 81 13.59 -32.57 -1.59
C ASP A 81 13.09 -32.03 -2.95
N LYS A 82 12.95 -32.94 -3.92
CA LYS A 82 12.57 -32.60 -5.29
C LYS A 82 11.22 -31.87 -5.39
N ASN A 83 10.23 -32.25 -4.57
CA ASN A 83 8.91 -31.63 -4.64
C ASN A 83 8.96 -30.19 -4.13
N THR A 84 9.71 -29.96 -3.05
CA THR A 84 9.97 -28.61 -2.51
C THR A 84 10.67 -27.73 -3.53
N ILE A 85 11.71 -28.23 -4.20
CA ILE A 85 12.42 -27.49 -5.26
C ILE A 85 11.47 -27.12 -6.41
N MET A 86 10.62 -28.05 -6.84
CA MET A 86 9.69 -27.80 -7.94
C MET A 86 8.59 -26.80 -7.58
N MET A 87 8.10 -26.84 -6.34
CA MET A 87 7.12 -25.88 -5.82
C MET A 87 7.71 -24.47 -5.83
N LEU A 88 8.83 -24.27 -5.14
CA LEU A 88 9.50 -22.96 -5.08
C LEU A 88 9.93 -22.46 -6.46
N ALA A 89 10.43 -23.34 -7.33
CA ALA A 89 10.78 -22.95 -8.70
C ALA A 89 9.60 -22.30 -9.42
N LYS A 90 8.39 -22.83 -9.23
CA LYS A 90 7.16 -22.26 -9.80
C LYS A 90 6.83 -20.89 -9.21
N ASP A 91 6.92 -20.74 -7.89
CA ASP A 91 6.52 -19.50 -7.21
C ASP A 91 7.49 -18.34 -7.50
N PHE A 92 8.78 -18.67 -7.64
CA PHE A 92 9.84 -17.71 -7.95
C PHE A 92 10.07 -17.53 -9.46
N GLY A 93 9.30 -18.21 -10.32
CA GLY A 93 9.43 -18.09 -11.78
C GLY A 93 10.78 -18.59 -12.33
N MET A 94 11.43 -19.52 -11.62
CA MET A 94 12.72 -20.10 -11.98
C MET A 94 12.58 -21.55 -12.41
N ASN A 95 13.59 -22.11 -13.08
CA ASN A 95 13.63 -23.55 -13.30
C ASN A 95 14.20 -24.29 -12.06
N ALA A 96 13.98 -25.61 -11.99
CA ALA A 96 14.38 -26.42 -10.84
C ALA A 96 15.89 -26.42 -10.57
N ILE A 97 16.72 -26.31 -11.61
CA ILE A 97 18.19 -26.27 -11.45
C ILE A 97 18.62 -24.93 -10.85
N GLN A 98 18.04 -23.83 -11.35
CA GLN A 98 18.27 -22.49 -10.80
C GLN A 98 17.82 -22.41 -9.34
N MET A 99 16.65 -22.94 -9.02
CA MET A 99 16.14 -22.96 -7.65
C MET A 99 17.03 -23.80 -6.74
N HIS A 100 17.44 -25.00 -7.17
CA HIS A 100 18.34 -25.84 -6.39
C HIS A 100 19.68 -25.14 -6.10
N LYS A 101 20.28 -24.52 -7.12
CA LYS A 101 21.53 -23.77 -6.96
C LYS A 101 21.33 -22.56 -6.04
N GLY A 102 20.26 -21.79 -6.25
CA GLY A 102 19.93 -20.62 -5.44
C GLY A 102 19.73 -20.97 -3.97
N LEU A 103 19.04 -22.07 -3.66
CA LEU A 103 18.88 -22.53 -2.27
C LEU A 103 20.23 -22.89 -1.63
N MET A 104 21.18 -23.47 -2.36
CA MET A 104 22.49 -23.84 -1.81
C MET A 104 23.46 -22.65 -1.67
N GLU A 105 23.38 -21.67 -2.56
CA GLU A 105 24.32 -20.54 -2.62
C GLU A 105 23.75 -19.24 -2.04
N GLY A 106 22.46 -19.21 -1.73
CA GLY A 106 21.70 -17.99 -1.47
C GLY A 106 21.39 -17.22 -2.75
N PHE A 107 20.30 -16.47 -2.74
CA PHE A 107 19.92 -15.61 -3.87
C PHE A 107 18.97 -14.49 -3.45
N SER A 108 18.81 -13.49 -4.31
CA SER A 108 17.73 -12.53 -4.21
C SER A 108 16.90 -12.51 -5.49
N VAL A 109 15.61 -12.22 -5.35
CA VAL A 109 14.72 -12.01 -6.49
C VAL A 109 13.79 -10.84 -6.20
N VAL A 110 13.52 -10.09 -7.27
CA VAL A 110 12.58 -8.98 -7.28
C VAL A 110 11.21 -9.56 -7.69
N MET A 111 10.19 -9.35 -6.86
CA MET A 111 8.86 -9.93 -7.03
C MET A 111 7.76 -8.89 -6.83
N ALA A 112 6.75 -8.95 -7.70
CA ALA A 112 5.56 -8.14 -7.56
C ALA A 112 4.78 -8.51 -6.27
N PRO A 113 4.12 -7.53 -5.61
CA PRO A 113 3.41 -7.74 -4.34
C PRO A 113 2.37 -8.87 -4.37
N ASP A 114 1.66 -9.05 -5.49
CA ASP A 114 0.63 -10.07 -5.66
C ASP A 114 1.16 -11.51 -5.58
N LYS A 115 2.44 -11.72 -5.92
CA LYS A 115 3.12 -13.02 -5.84
C LYS A 115 3.89 -13.22 -4.53
N LEU A 116 4.22 -12.12 -3.85
CA LEU A 116 5.03 -12.12 -2.64
C LEU A 116 4.37 -12.92 -1.50
N ASP A 117 3.07 -12.70 -1.26
CA ASP A 117 2.33 -13.35 -0.18
C ASP A 117 2.40 -14.88 -0.28
N LYS A 118 2.19 -15.40 -1.49
CA LYS A 118 2.25 -16.83 -1.76
C LYS A 118 3.65 -17.38 -1.56
N ALA A 119 4.66 -16.73 -2.13
CA ALA A 119 6.05 -17.15 -1.99
C ALA A 119 6.49 -17.19 -0.51
N ILE A 120 6.08 -16.20 0.29
CA ILE A 120 6.35 -16.16 1.73
C ILE A 120 5.68 -17.33 2.46
N LEU A 121 4.41 -17.62 2.15
CA LEU A 121 3.69 -18.75 2.77
C LEU A 121 4.38 -20.07 2.46
N ASP A 122 4.77 -20.28 1.20
CA ASP A 122 5.43 -21.50 0.76
C ASP A 122 6.80 -21.66 1.43
N LEU A 123 7.61 -20.60 1.55
CA LEU A 123 8.88 -20.60 2.30
C LEU A 123 8.72 -20.91 3.79
N LYS A 124 7.73 -20.30 4.45
CA LYS A 124 7.43 -20.59 5.87
C LYS A 124 7.03 -22.05 6.07
N SER A 125 6.25 -22.61 5.15
CA SER A 125 5.76 -23.99 5.28
C SER A 125 6.88 -25.05 5.29
N ILE A 126 8.01 -24.72 4.68
CA ILE A 126 9.19 -25.60 4.56
C ILE A 126 10.35 -25.18 5.47
N GLY A 127 10.17 -24.12 6.28
CA GLY A 127 11.17 -23.65 7.23
C GLY A 127 12.41 -23.00 6.60
N VAL A 128 12.30 -22.44 5.38
CA VAL A 128 13.39 -21.70 4.76
C VAL A 128 13.43 -20.28 5.32
N GLU A 129 14.59 -19.87 5.83
CA GLU A 129 14.81 -18.50 6.29
C GLU A 129 14.91 -17.52 5.12
N TYR A 130 14.28 -16.36 5.27
CA TYR A 130 14.22 -15.33 4.25
C TYR A 130 14.17 -13.93 4.86
N ARG A 131 14.58 -12.92 4.09
CA ARG A 131 14.47 -11.50 4.42
C ARG A 131 13.84 -10.75 3.26
N VAL A 132 12.95 -9.80 3.54
CA VAL A 132 12.36 -8.92 2.52
C VAL A 132 12.87 -7.51 2.77
N ASP A 133 13.55 -6.90 1.79
CA ASP A 133 13.85 -5.46 1.83
C ASP A 133 12.82 -4.68 1.00
N SER A 134 12.57 -3.46 1.49
CA SER A 134 11.77 -2.40 0.85
C SER A 134 10.35 -2.78 0.42
N PHE A 135 9.57 -3.38 1.33
CA PHE A 135 8.12 -3.46 1.15
C PHE A 135 7.43 -2.46 2.07
N GLU A 136 6.94 -1.35 1.50
CA GLU A 136 5.95 -0.49 2.14
C GLU A 136 4.60 -0.82 1.50
N ASP A 137 3.68 -1.46 2.24
CA ASP A 137 2.34 -1.72 1.71
C ASP A 137 1.57 -0.39 1.64
N LEU A 138 1.54 0.17 0.44
CA LEU A 138 0.86 1.44 0.20
C LEU A 138 -0.66 1.30 0.34
N ARG A 139 -1.23 0.09 0.30
CA ARG A 139 -2.65 -0.15 0.59
C ARG A 139 -2.94 -0.03 2.08
N GLU A 140 -2.01 -0.48 2.93
CA GLU A 140 -2.11 -0.23 4.38
C GLU A 140 -1.88 1.24 4.71
N LYS A 141 -0.93 1.88 4.00
CA LYS A 141 -0.61 3.30 4.20
C LYS A 141 -1.73 4.23 3.72
N TYR A 142 -2.41 3.89 2.62
CA TYR A 142 -3.40 4.72 1.94
C TYR A 142 -4.72 3.97 1.65
N PRO A 143 -5.50 3.61 2.68
CA PRO A 143 -6.66 2.73 2.54
C PRO A 143 -7.89 3.35 1.83
N PHE A 144 -7.91 4.66 1.61
CA PHE A 144 -9.05 5.37 0.98
C PHE A 144 -8.90 5.55 -0.53
N TYR A 145 -7.93 4.88 -1.17
CA TYR A 145 -7.74 4.91 -2.62
C TYR A 145 -8.97 4.33 -3.35
N LYS A 146 -10.02 5.12 -3.53
CA LYS A 146 -11.20 4.74 -4.31
C LYS A 146 -11.48 5.78 -5.39
N GLU A 147 -11.54 5.23 -6.60
CA GLU A 147 -12.14 5.78 -7.82
C GLU A 147 -11.48 6.99 -8.48
N CYS A 148 -10.70 7.80 -7.77
CA CYS A 148 -9.96 8.91 -8.39
C CYS A 148 -8.43 8.72 -8.48
N GLY A 149 -7.89 7.62 -7.96
CA GLY A 149 -6.46 7.33 -8.07
C GLY A 149 -5.55 8.03 -7.04
N TYR A 150 -6.09 8.43 -5.88
CA TYR A 150 -5.34 9.25 -4.91
C TYR A 150 -4.98 8.52 -3.61
N PRO A 151 -3.75 8.71 -3.09
CA PRO A 151 -3.34 8.22 -1.77
C PRO A 151 -3.80 9.20 -0.69
N TYR A 152 -4.45 8.67 0.33
CA TYR A 152 -4.98 9.43 1.46
C TYR A 152 -4.20 9.09 2.72
N SER A 153 -3.60 10.06 3.39
CA SER A 153 -2.96 9.85 4.68
C SER A 153 -3.83 10.38 5.82
N TYR A 154 -3.78 9.70 6.97
CA TYR A 154 -4.43 10.21 8.17
C TYR A 154 -3.77 11.52 8.59
N MET A 155 -4.45 12.65 8.38
CA MET A 155 -4.11 13.86 9.10
C MET A 155 -4.61 13.67 10.53
N ARG A 156 -3.67 13.56 11.49
CA ARG A 156 -3.98 13.97 12.86
C ARG A 156 -4.31 15.44 12.76
N MET A 157 -5.59 15.78 12.83
CA MET A 157 -6.06 17.15 12.97
C MET A 157 -5.17 17.85 14.00
N CYS A 158 -4.21 18.65 13.52
CA CYS A 158 -3.70 19.78 14.27
C CYS A 158 -4.84 20.80 14.27
N ILE A 159 -5.94 20.45 14.94
CA ILE A 159 -6.84 21.46 15.46
C ILE A 159 -5.93 22.31 16.34
N GLN A 160 -5.58 23.49 15.83
CA GLN A 160 -5.27 24.60 16.70
C GLN A 160 -6.38 24.59 17.74
N ASN A 161 -6.01 24.24 18.97
CA ASN A 161 -6.75 24.67 20.13
C ASN A 161 -6.67 26.19 20.14
N ASP A 162 -7.39 26.86 19.24
CA ASP A 162 -7.87 28.20 19.48
C ASP A 162 -8.95 28.06 20.54
N LYS A 163 -8.47 27.84 21.77
CA LYS A 163 -9.19 28.31 22.94
C LYS A 163 -9.42 29.79 22.68
N ARG A 164 -10.68 30.11 22.37
CA ARG A 164 -11.25 31.44 22.52
C ARG A 164 -10.82 31.98 23.88
N ASP A 165 -10.02 33.04 23.86
CA ASP A 165 -10.01 34.06 24.91
C ASP A 165 -10.72 35.30 24.35
#